data_AF-A0A443SPM7-F1
#
_entry.id   AF-A0A443SPM7-F1
#
_cell.length_a   1.000
_cell.length_b   1.000
_cell.length_c   1.000
_cell.angle_alpha   90.00
_cell.angle_beta   90.00
_cell.angle_gamma   90.00
#
_symmetry.space_group_name_H-M   'P 1'
#
loop_
_entity.id
_entity.type
_entity.pdbx_description
1 polymer ?
#
loop_
_entity_poly.entity_id
_entity_poly.type
_entity_poly.pdbx_seq_one_letter_code
_entity_poly.pdbx_strand_id
1 'polypeptide(L)'
;MFNLTQFLRSFPLLKTLDVSKNRITAFTNDSYNFSEFNLAVNLSDNGPWMCEERLIRLIDRIKTQQKFVFKCSSPWNLEGMNWIQAKSVFDTDTCRKCDCFLANEQKAMAINCTATDLKSLPQHLPINTKIVNLTNNHIEFLTLPVTTDDWLHVRFLYLSNNSIASFQGFEGTKPLKNLVLLEIQENKLEQIPKHVLVQLSAISDLYLGKNPYVCNCNTITFQEWLHKHSKQIRDISSIKCHKSPPISGIPKSELCPQPTSPIEYLDILSGILAFLTFAILLKLIYDWFWQRRTGKLPQFFKINR
;
A
#
# COMPACT_ATOMS: atom_id res chain seq x y z
N MET A 1 -23.37 8.00 37.99
CA MET A 1 -24.02 6.97 37.15
C MET A 1 -25.53 7.15 37.23
N PHE A 2 -26.26 7.03 36.11
CA PHE A 2 -27.72 7.17 36.05
C PHE A 2 -28.36 5.87 35.55
N ASN A 3 -29.33 5.32 36.29
CA ASN A 3 -30.06 4.13 35.86
C ASN A 3 -31.26 4.53 34.98
N LEU A 4 -31.00 4.72 33.69
CA LEU A 4 -32.02 5.16 32.74
C LEU A 4 -33.14 4.12 32.61
N THR A 5 -32.81 2.82 32.59
CA THR A 5 -33.80 1.75 32.50
C THR A 5 -34.80 1.80 33.65
N GLN A 6 -34.33 1.87 34.89
CA GLN A 6 -35.19 1.93 36.06
C GLN A 6 -36.04 3.19 36.05
N PHE A 7 -35.48 4.31 35.63
CA PHE A 7 -36.23 5.56 35.50
C PHE A 7 -37.37 5.44 34.48
N LEU A 8 -37.08 4.92 33.29
CA LEU A 8 -38.08 4.77 32.23
C LEU A 8 -39.19 3.77 32.57
N ARG A 9 -38.91 2.74 33.40
CA ARG A 9 -39.95 1.83 33.90
C ARG A 9 -41.04 2.56 34.69
N SER A 10 -40.68 3.60 35.42
CA SER A 10 -41.64 4.42 36.17
C SER A 10 -42.43 5.38 35.27
N PHE A 11 -41.96 5.64 34.05
CA PHE A 11 -42.53 6.64 33.13
C PHE A 11 -42.63 6.10 31.70
N PRO A 12 -43.51 5.10 31.42
CA PRO A 12 -43.58 4.42 30.14
C PRO A 12 -44.07 5.30 28.97
N LEU A 13 -44.76 6.41 29.26
CA LEU A 13 -45.28 7.35 28.24
C LEU A 13 -44.33 8.53 27.95
N LEU A 14 -43.14 8.54 28.55
CA LEU A 14 -42.20 9.66 28.45
C LEU A 14 -41.67 9.81 27.02
N LYS A 15 -41.83 11.01 26.45
CA LYS A 15 -41.33 11.36 25.10
C LYS A 15 -40.07 12.20 25.13
N THR A 16 -39.85 12.96 26.21
CA THR A 16 -38.71 13.85 26.38
C THR A 16 -38.14 13.71 27.79
N LEU A 17 -36.82 13.65 27.91
CA LEU A 17 -36.09 13.60 29.17
C LEU A 17 -34.96 14.62 29.14
N ASP A 18 -34.99 15.59 30.05
CA ASP A 18 -33.88 16.52 30.24
C ASP A 18 -33.07 16.12 31.47
N VAL A 19 -31.83 15.69 31.25
CA VAL A 19 -30.85 15.39 32.31
C VAL A 19 -29.62 16.27 32.16
N SER A 20 -29.74 17.41 31.48
CA SER A 20 -28.63 18.35 31.29
C SER A 20 -28.14 18.95 32.61
N LYS A 21 -26.91 19.48 32.61
CA LYS A 21 -26.28 20.15 33.77
C LYS A 21 -26.17 19.28 35.01
N ASN A 22 -26.02 17.98 34.79
CA ASN A 22 -25.79 17.00 35.85
C ASN A 22 -24.32 16.55 35.83
N ARG A 23 -23.99 15.53 36.63
CA ARG A 23 -22.66 14.90 36.68
C ARG A 23 -22.72 13.47 36.18
N ILE A 24 -23.52 13.21 35.15
CA ILE A 24 -23.66 11.86 34.60
C ILE A 24 -22.41 11.55 33.79
N THR A 25 -21.72 10.48 34.18
CA THR A 25 -20.52 9.98 33.50
C THR A 25 -20.79 8.69 32.72
N ALA A 26 -21.80 7.92 33.13
CA ALA A 26 -22.23 6.67 32.51
C ALA A 26 -23.69 6.34 32.88
N PHE A 27 -24.33 5.53 32.03
CA PHE A 27 -25.61 4.88 32.32
C PHE A 27 -25.37 3.45 32.82
N THR A 28 -26.20 3.01 33.75
CA THR A 28 -26.09 1.67 34.37
C THR A 28 -27.35 0.86 34.15
N ASN A 29 -27.18 -0.46 33.97
CA ASN A 29 -28.24 -1.46 33.93
C ASN A 29 -29.14 -1.37 32.67
N ASP A 30 -28.51 -1.51 31.51
CA ASP A 30 -29.15 -1.34 30.18
C ASP A 30 -29.68 -2.64 29.57
N SER A 31 -30.12 -3.60 30.39
CA SER A 31 -30.71 -4.86 29.92
C SER A 31 -32.11 -4.70 29.31
N TYR A 32 -32.62 -3.47 29.19
CA TYR A 32 -33.90 -3.18 28.56
C TYR A 32 -33.70 -3.05 27.05
N ASN A 33 -34.60 -3.67 26.29
CA ASN A 33 -34.60 -3.51 24.84
C ASN A 33 -35.13 -2.10 24.51
N PHE A 34 -34.24 -1.11 24.45
CA PHE A 34 -34.55 0.29 24.14
C PHE A 34 -35.02 0.50 22.68
N SER A 35 -35.23 -0.57 21.90
CA SER A 35 -35.64 -0.52 20.49
C SER A 35 -36.99 0.15 20.25
N GLU A 36 -37.79 0.42 21.28
CA GLU A 36 -39.18 0.88 21.12
C GLU A 36 -39.43 2.35 21.53
N PHE A 37 -38.45 3.07 22.08
CA PHE A 37 -38.69 4.40 22.62
C PHE A 37 -38.19 5.51 21.68
N ASN A 38 -39.14 6.24 21.09
CA ASN A 38 -38.91 7.53 20.42
C ASN A 38 -38.64 8.65 21.46
N LEU A 39 -37.66 8.42 22.34
CA LEU A 39 -37.32 9.29 23.47
C LEU A 39 -36.28 10.32 23.02
N ALA A 40 -36.62 11.60 23.16
CA ALA A 40 -35.66 12.68 23.02
C ALA A 40 -34.98 12.96 24.37
N VAL A 41 -33.65 12.86 24.41
CA VAL A 41 -32.89 13.05 25.66
C VAL A 41 -31.91 14.21 25.50
N ASN A 42 -32.00 15.18 26.40
CA ASN A 42 -31.01 16.26 26.51
C ASN A 42 -29.89 15.83 27.48
N LEU A 43 -28.69 15.66 26.93
CA LEU A 43 -27.48 15.23 27.64
C LEU A 43 -26.43 16.33 27.81
N SER A 44 -26.77 17.59 27.50
CA SER A 44 -25.77 18.69 27.56
C SER A 44 -25.23 18.88 28.98
N ASP A 45 -24.02 19.45 29.09
CA ASP A 45 -23.40 19.80 30.37
C ASP A 45 -23.29 18.62 31.36
N ASN A 46 -23.05 17.41 30.83
CA ASN A 46 -22.70 16.19 31.58
C ASN A 46 -21.27 15.74 31.22
N GLY A 47 -20.81 14.67 31.86
CA GLY A 47 -19.48 14.11 31.72
C GLY A 47 -18.61 14.34 32.96
N PRO A 48 -17.33 13.93 32.91
CA PRO A 48 -16.63 13.30 31.78
C PRO A 48 -17.18 11.88 31.45
N TRP A 49 -17.35 11.55 30.17
CA TRP A 49 -18.08 10.33 29.75
C TRP A 49 -17.20 9.07 29.71
N MET A 50 -17.67 8.01 30.36
CA MET A 50 -17.10 6.67 30.28
C MET A 50 -17.74 5.91 29.11
N CYS A 51 -17.05 5.88 27.97
CA CYS A 51 -17.51 5.35 26.69
C CYS A 51 -17.42 3.83 26.59
N GLU A 52 -18.11 3.12 27.47
CA GLU A 52 -18.32 1.69 27.31
C GLU A 52 -19.27 1.42 26.13
N GLU A 53 -19.19 0.21 25.55
CA GLU A 53 -20.02 -0.21 24.42
C GLU A 53 -21.53 -0.01 24.67
N ARG A 54 -21.98 -0.24 25.91
CA ARG A 54 -23.38 -0.04 26.33
C ARG A 54 -23.83 1.41 26.18
N LEU A 55 -23.01 2.37 26.63
CA LEU A 55 -23.30 3.79 26.53
C LEU A 55 -23.44 4.20 25.06
N ILE A 56 -22.52 3.77 24.21
CA ILE A 56 -22.52 4.13 22.80
C ILE A 56 -23.75 3.57 22.08
N ARG A 57 -24.13 2.31 22.35
CA ARG A 57 -25.35 1.69 21.83
C ARG A 57 -26.62 2.38 22.33
N LEU A 58 -26.64 2.86 23.57
CA LEU A 58 -27.77 3.62 24.10
C LEU A 58 -27.91 4.97 23.40
N ILE A 59 -26.81 5.72 23.27
CA ILE A 59 -26.78 7.03 22.60
C ILE A 59 -27.17 6.90 21.11
N ASP A 60 -26.87 5.77 20.47
CA ASP A 60 -27.30 5.50 19.10
C ASP A 60 -28.83 5.48 18.95
N ARG A 61 -29.53 4.90 19.94
CA ARG A 61 -30.98 4.67 19.91
C ARG A 61 -31.80 5.88 20.32
N ILE A 62 -31.28 6.75 21.20
CA ILE A 62 -32.00 7.96 21.65
C ILE A 62 -31.90 9.10 20.62
N LYS A 63 -32.93 9.96 20.59
CA LYS A 63 -32.89 11.19 19.80
C LYS A 63 -32.22 12.30 20.61
N THR A 64 -30.97 12.60 20.28
CA THR A 64 -30.22 13.70 20.91
C THR A 64 -29.46 14.51 19.87
N GLN A 65 -29.47 15.84 20.00
CA GLN A 65 -28.67 16.74 19.17
C GLN A 65 -27.22 16.87 19.66
N GLN A 66 -26.89 16.32 20.83
CA GLN A 66 -25.56 16.48 21.45
C GLN A 66 -24.53 15.42 21.03
N LYS A 67 -24.82 14.57 20.03
CA LYS A 67 -23.88 13.53 19.54
C LYS A 67 -22.50 14.09 19.14
N PHE A 68 -22.46 15.36 18.69
CA PHE A 68 -21.23 16.04 18.29
C PHE A 68 -20.46 16.70 19.45
N VAL A 69 -21.14 17.02 20.56
CA VAL A 69 -20.55 17.64 21.76
C VAL A 69 -20.07 16.58 22.75
N PHE A 70 -20.65 15.38 22.67
CA PHE A 70 -20.22 14.21 23.42
C PHE A 70 -18.74 13.92 23.19
N LYS A 71 -17.97 13.81 24.28
CA LYS A 71 -16.55 13.43 24.25
C LYS A 71 -16.27 12.39 25.33
N CYS A 72 -15.59 11.34 24.91
CA CYS A 72 -15.12 10.29 25.80
C CYS A 72 -13.95 10.78 26.67
N SER A 73 -13.93 10.38 27.94
CA SER A 73 -12.80 10.54 28.85
C SER A 73 -12.14 9.22 29.23
N SER A 74 -12.84 8.11 29.00
CA SER A 74 -12.35 6.76 29.25
C SER A 74 -13.16 5.75 28.42
N PRO A 75 -12.63 4.54 28.16
CA PRO A 75 -11.25 4.12 28.36
C PRO A 75 -10.24 4.94 27.54
N TRP A 76 -8.94 4.80 27.84
CA TRP A 76 -7.85 5.59 27.23
C TRP A 76 -7.88 5.56 25.70
N ASN A 77 -8.22 4.42 25.12
CA ASN A 77 -8.27 4.24 23.67
C ASN A 77 -9.43 5.00 23.02
N LEU A 78 -10.44 5.43 23.77
CA LEU A 78 -11.54 6.26 23.25
C LEU A 78 -11.41 7.72 23.67
N GLU A 79 -10.43 8.09 24.49
CA GLU A 79 -10.31 9.43 25.03
C GLU A 79 -10.31 10.51 23.93
N GLY A 80 -11.09 11.57 24.13
CA GLY A 80 -11.23 12.67 23.19
C GLY A 80 -12.13 12.40 21.97
N MET A 81 -12.53 11.15 21.74
CA MET A 81 -13.42 10.79 20.63
C MET A 81 -14.82 11.35 20.84
N ASN A 82 -15.44 11.77 19.73
CA ASN A 82 -16.87 12.01 19.69
C ASN A 82 -17.66 10.71 19.57
N TRP A 83 -18.99 10.79 19.68
CA TRP A 83 -19.85 9.62 19.63
C TRP A 83 -19.74 8.84 18.32
N ILE A 84 -19.65 9.53 17.17
CA ILE A 84 -19.58 8.87 15.84
C ILE A 84 -18.29 8.06 15.73
N GLN A 85 -17.17 8.63 16.18
CA GLN A 85 -15.88 7.96 16.23
C GLN A 85 -15.92 6.74 17.15
N ALA A 86 -16.38 6.91 18.39
CA ALA A 86 -16.46 5.81 19.36
C ALA A 86 -17.39 4.70 18.87
N LYS A 87 -18.54 5.03 18.26
CA LYS A 87 -19.43 4.07 17.62
C LYS A 87 -18.72 3.27 16.54
N SER A 88 -18.00 3.93 15.63
CA SER A 88 -17.29 3.23 14.55
C SER A 88 -16.25 2.24 15.07
N VAL A 89 -15.63 2.50 16.23
CA VAL A 89 -14.70 1.57 16.89
C VAL A 89 -15.43 0.29 17.33
N PHE A 90 -16.61 0.41 17.95
CA PHE A 90 -17.39 -0.74 18.39
C PHE A 90 -18.05 -1.53 17.25
N ASP A 91 -18.40 -0.85 16.17
CA ASP A 91 -19.02 -1.47 14.99
C ASP A 91 -18.00 -2.21 14.11
N THR A 92 -16.70 -1.97 14.30
CA THR A 92 -15.62 -2.56 13.50
C THR A 92 -14.98 -3.76 14.20
N ASP A 93 -15.09 -4.95 13.61
CA ASP A 93 -14.49 -6.18 14.16
C ASP A 93 -12.97 -6.10 14.35
N THR A 94 -12.27 -5.32 13.51
CA THR A 94 -10.83 -5.05 13.62
C THR A 94 -10.44 -4.56 15.01
N CYS A 95 -11.26 -3.69 15.61
CA CYS A 95 -11.00 -3.10 16.92
C CYS A 95 -11.29 -4.06 18.10
N ARG A 96 -11.81 -5.27 17.83
CA ARG A 96 -11.87 -6.34 18.83
C ARG A 96 -10.54 -7.07 19.00
N LYS A 97 -9.71 -7.06 17.95
CA LYS A 97 -8.39 -7.72 17.92
C LYS A 97 -7.24 -6.74 18.04
N CYS A 98 -7.47 -5.49 17.66
CA CYS A 98 -6.47 -4.44 17.60
C CYS A 98 -6.84 -3.25 18.48
N ASP A 99 -5.84 -2.46 18.86
CA ASP A 99 -6.05 -1.22 19.58
C ASP A 99 -6.45 -0.11 18.60
N CYS A 100 -7.69 0.36 18.69
CA CYS A 100 -8.19 1.51 17.93
C CYS A 100 -8.27 2.72 18.84
N PHE A 101 -7.58 3.81 18.47
CA PHE A 101 -7.48 5.01 19.30
C PHE A 101 -7.36 6.31 18.51
N LEU A 102 -7.54 7.43 19.21
CA LEU A 102 -7.37 8.76 18.63
C LEU A 102 -5.92 9.23 18.85
N ALA A 103 -5.13 9.33 17.79
CA ALA A 103 -3.76 9.81 17.89
C ALA A 103 -3.74 11.32 18.15
N ASN A 104 -3.21 11.72 19.32
CA ASN A 104 -3.28 13.08 19.85
C ASN A 104 -2.63 14.15 18.96
N GLU A 105 -1.52 13.84 18.29
CA GLU A 105 -0.79 14.81 17.45
C GLU A 105 -1.55 15.20 16.17
N GLN A 106 -2.38 14.30 15.65
CA GLN A 106 -3.04 14.45 14.35
C GLN A 106 -4.57 14.50 14.46
N LYS A 107 -5.12 14.31 15.67
CA LYS A 107 -6.55 14.07 15.95
C LYS A 107 -7.15 13.07 14.96
N ALA A 108 -6.38 12.03 14.67
CA ALA A 108 -6.68 11.07 13.62
C ALA A 108 -7.01 9.71 14.23
N MET A 109 -7.92 8.99 13.62
CA MET A 109 -8.20 7.61 14.00
C MET A 109 -7.02 6.74 13.57
N ALA A 110 -6.45 6.04 14.55
CA ALA A 110 -5.30 5.17 14.42
C ALA A 110 -5.66 3.76 14.86
N ILE A 111 -5.13 2.77 14.14
CA ILE A 111 -5.30 1.36 14.45
C ILE A 111 -3.91 0.75 14.64
N ASN A 112 -3.70 0.09 15.77
CA ASN A 112 -2.50 -0.69 16.04
C ASN A 112 -2.86 -2.17 16.19
N CYS A 113 -2.48 -2.95 15.18
CA CYS A 113 -2.60 -4.41 15.14
C CYS A 113 -1.22 -5.08 15.18
N THR A 114 -0.21 -4.46 15.78
CA THR A 114 1.14 -5.03 15.81
C THR A 114 1.15 -6.39 16.52
N ALA A 115 1.74 -7.42 15.92
CA ALA A 115 1.86 -8.76 16.52
C ALA A 115 0.51 -9.38 16.95
N THR A 116 -0.49 -9.31 16.08
CA THR A 116 -1.85 -9.87 16.31
C THR A 116 -2.16 -11.09 15.43
N ASP A 117 -1.12 -11.71 14.88
CA ASP A 117 -1.15 -12.89 14.01
C ASP A 117 -2.06 -12.75 12.76
N LEU A 118 -2.20 -11.53 12.24
CA LEU A 118 -2.98 -11.29 11.03
C LEU A 118 -2.35 -11.95 9.81
N LYS A 119 -3.17 -12.58 8.97
CA LYS A 119 -2.75 -13.20 7.70
C LYS A 119 -3.15 -12.40 6.45
N SER A 120 -4.01 -11.42 6.63
CA SER A 120 -4.54 -10.55 5.57
C SER A 120 -4.80 -9.16 6.12
N LEU A 121 -4.95 -8.19 5.22
CA LEU A 121 -5.41 -6.85 5.60
C LEU A 121 -6.80 -6.91 6.26
N PRO A 122 -7.09 -6.04 7.25
CA PRO A 122 -8.42 -5.91 7.83
C PRO A 122 -9.48 -5.50 6.79
N GLN A 123 -10.66 -6.12 6.86
CA GLN A 123 -11.72 -5.87 5.88
C GLN A 123 -12.44 -4.54 6.10
N HIS A 124 -12.60 -4.14 7.36
CA HIS A 124 -13.28 -2.90 7.73
C HIS A 124 -12.40 -2.09 8.68
N LEU A 125 -12.41 -0.78 8.50
CA LEU A 125 -11.72 0.16 9.38
C LEU A 125 -12.73 1.14 9.97
N PRO A 126 -12.51 1.63 11.20
CA PRO A 126 -13.30 2.74 11.72
C PRO A 126 -13.23 3.96 10.80
N ILE A 127 -14.23 4.82 10.91
CA ILE A 127 -14.36 5.98 10.02
C ILE A 127 -13.15 6.92 10.15
N ASN A 128 -12.77 7.55 9.04
CA ASN A 128 -11.67 8.52 9.00
C ASN A 128 -10.33 8.00 9.57
N THR A 129 -10.09 6.68 9.46
CA THR A 129 -8.80 6.07 9.79
C THR A 129 -7.72 6.64 8.87
N LYS A 130 -6.66 7.18 9.47
CA LYS A 130 -5.49 7.71 8.74
C LYS A 130 -4.23 6.90 8.96
N ILE A 131 -4.12 6.26 10.13
CA ILE A 131 -2.93 5.53 10.56
C ILE A 131 -3.31 4.07 10.77
N VAL A 132 -2.64 3.16 10.07
CA VAL A 132 -2.85 1.73 10.18
C VAL A 132 -1.50 1.05 10.37
N ASN A 133 -1.28 0.51 11.56
CA ASN A 133 -0.07 -0.24 11.90
C ASN A 133 -0.36 -1.74 11.99
N LEU A 134 0.21 -2.50 11.06
CA LEU A 134 0.08 -3.95 10.91
C LEU A 134 1.46 -4.64 11.00
N THR A 135 2.43 -3.99 11.64
CA THR A 135 3.81 -4.48 11.81
C THR A 135 3.85 -5.83 12.53
N ASN A 136 4.85 -6.67 12.25
CA ASN A 136 5.07 -7.96 12.93
C ASN A 136 3.86 -8.91 12.82
N ASN A 137 3.29 -9.10 11.64
CA ASN A 137 2.21 -10.05 11.40
C ASN A 137 2.63 -11.09 10.35
N HIS A 138 1.68 -11.89 9.86
CA HIS A 138 1.88 -12.93 8.84
C HIS A 138 1.15 -12.58 7.54
N ILE A 139 1.03 -11.30 7.21
CA ILE A 139 0.28 -10.86 6.02
C ILE A 139 1.07 -11.26 4.77
N GLU A 140 0.42 -11.98 3.86
CA GLU A 140 1.02 -12.42 2.59
C GLU A 140 0.50 -11.63 1.40
N PHE A 141 -0.80 -11.28 1.43
CA PHE A 141 -1.50 -10.66 0.31
C PHE A 141 -2.06 -9.30 0.70
N LEU A 142 -1.80 -8.30 -0.14
CA LEU A 142 -2.32 -6.93 0.01
C LEU A 142 -3.68 -6.76 -0.69
N THR A 143 -4.57 -7.73 -0.51
CA THR A 143 -5.91 -7.70 -1.07
C THR A 143 -6.78 -6.75 -0.26
N LEU A 144 -7.25 -5.67 -0.89
CA LEU A 144 -8.23 -4.78 -0.30
C LEU A 144 -9.66 -5.35 -0.40
N PRO A 145 -10.57 -4.91 0.48
CA PRO A 145 -11.99 -5.21 0.37
C PRO A 145 -12.59 -4.70 -0.93
N VAL A 146 -13.69 -5.30 -1.38
CA VAL A 146 -14.44 -4.86 -2.58
C VAL A 146 -14.90 -3.41 -2.46
N THR A 147 -15.31 -2.99 -1.25
CA THR A 147 -15.60 -1.59 -0.92
C THR A 147 -14.37 -0.97 -0.24
N THR A 148 -13.61 -0.16 -0.99
CA THR A 148 -12.35 0.44 -0.51
C THR A 148 -12.53 1.77 0.26
N ASP A 149 -13.78 2.15 0.58
CA ASP A 149 -14.10 3.47 1.14
C ASP A 149 -13.42 3.70 2.50
N ASP A 150 -13.38 2.66 3.33
CA ASP A 150 -12.70 2.66 4.65
C ASP A 150 -11.20 2.96 4.52
N TRP A 151 -10.57 2.45 3.45
CA TRP A 151 -9.13 2.57 3.20
C TRP A 151 -8.75 3.87 2.46
N LEU A 152 -9.72 4.60 1.90
CA LEU A 152 -9.47 5.78 1.08
C LEU A 152 -8.76 6.92 1.84
N HIS A 153 -9.01 6.99 3.16
CA HIS A 153 -8.50 8.04 4.04
C HIS A 153 -7.16 7.70 4.69
N VAL A 154 -6.67 6.46 4.53
CA VAL A 154 -5.39 6.03 5.07
C VAL A 154 -4.26 6.86 4.45
N ARG A 155 -3.31 7.28 5.27
CA ARG A 155 -2.14 8.09 4.90
C ARG A 155 -0.83 7.47 5.38
N PHE A 156 -0.85 6.78 6.50
CA PHE A 156 0.32 6.13 7.10
C PHE A 156 0.03 4.64 7.25
N LEU A 157 0.75 3.81 6.49
CA LEU A 157 0.57 2.37 6.49
C LEU A 157 1.88 1.68 6.85
N TYR A 158 1.86 0.93 7.95
CA TYR A 158 3.01 0.17 8.45
C TYR A 158 2.75 -1.32 8.27
N LEU A 159 3.58 -1.97 7.45
CA LEU A 159 3.50 -3.38 7.06
C LEU A 159 4.86 -4.08 7.26
N SER A 160 5.75 -3.50 8.07
CA SER A 160 7.09 -4.06 8.27
C SER A 160 7.03 -5.42 8.98
N ASN A 161 8.01 -6.27 8.70
CA ASN A 161 8.11 -7.63 9.26
C ASN A 161 6.82 -8.45 9.07
N ASN A 162 6.49 -8.71 7.80
CA ASN A 162 5.38 -9.54 7.36
C ASN A 162 5.88 -10.56 6.31
N SER A 163 4.97 -11.25 5.61
CA SER A 163 5.31 -12.23 4.58
C SER A 163 4.89 -11.78 3.17
N ILE A 164 4.83 -10.48 2.91
CA ILE A 164 4.31 -9.93 1.66
C ILE A 164 5.32 -10.19 0.53
N ALA A 165 4.89 -10.92 -0.50
CA ALA A 165 5.73 -11.24 -1.65
C ALA A 165 5.48 -10.36 -2.88
N SER A 166 4.32 -9.68 -2.95
CA SER A 166 3.98 -8.80 -4.06
C SER A 166 3.01 -7.68 -3.67
N PHE A 167 2.90 -6.66 -4.53
CA PHE A 167 1.91 -5.58 -4.41
C PHE A 167 0.55 -5.92 -5.05
N GLN A 168 0.33 -7.17 -5.46
CA GLN A 168 -0.92 -7.59 -6.08
C GLN A 168 -2.11 -7.33 -5.15
N GLY A 169 -3.20 -6.79 -5.71
CA GLY A 169 -4.40 -6.39 -4.95
C GLY A 169 -4.35 -4.98 -4.37
N PHE A 170 -3.16 -4.37 -4.30
CA PHE A 170 -2.95 -2.99 -3.87
C PHE A 170 -2.53 -2.07 -5.02
N GLU A 171 -1.88 -2.65 -6.04
CA GLU A 171 -1.57 -1.97 -7.30
C GLU A 171 -2.83 -1.45 -8.01
N GLY A 172 -2.71 -0.29 -8.66
CA GLY A 172 -3.82 0.41 -9.32
C GLY A 172 -4.87 1.05 -8.40
N THR A 173 -4.85 0.75 -7.09
CA THR A 173 -5.89 1.21 -6.16
C THR A 173 -5.73 2.67 -5.75
N LYS A 174 -6.84 3.35 -5.42
CA LYS A 174 -6.82 4.72 -4.87
C LYS A 174 -6.13 4.80 -3.50
N PRO A 175 -6.33 3.86 -2.56
CA PRO A 175 -5.65 3.89 -1.26
C PRO A 175 -4.13 3.98 -1.38
N LEU A 176 -3.50 3.18 -2.26
CA LEU A 176 -2.05 3.23 -2.46
C LEU A 176 -1.56 4.62 -2.91
N LYS A 177 -2.30 5.30 -3.81
CA LYS A 177 -1.94 6.64 -4.30
C LYS A 177 -2.11 7.74 -3.24
N ASN A 178 -2.90 7.47 -2.21
CA ASN A 178 -3.20 8.44 -1.16
C ASN A 178 -2.21 8.38 0.01
N LEU A 179 -1.35 7.36 0.06
CA LEU A 179 -0.37 7.21 1.13
C LEU A 179 0.66 8.34 1.11
N VAL A 180 0.96 8.84 2.30
CA VAL A 180 2.08 9.75 2.57
C VAL A 180 3.30 8.92 2.99
N LEU A 181 3.08 7.87 3.79
CA LEU A 181 4.10 6.97 4.28
C LEU A 181 3.69 5.52 4.06
N LEU A 182 4.62 4.73 3.52
CA LEU A 182 4.50 3.28 3.42
C LEU A 182 5.79 2.61 3.94
N GLU A 183 5.63 1.84 5.01
CA GLU A 183 6.65 0.94 5.53
C GLU A 183 6.34 -0.50 5.12
N ILE A 184 7.20 -1.11 4.30
CA ILE A 184 7.07 -2.50 3.85
C ILE A 184 8.44 -3.22 3.85
N GLN A 185 9.39 -2.70 4.62
CA GLN A 185 10.67 -3.33 4.88
C GLN A 185 10.50 -4.67 5.61
N GLU A 186 11.49 -5.55 5.52
CA GLU A 186 11.47 -6.87 6.18
C GLU A 186 10.28 -7.74 5.72
N ASN A 187 10.07 -7.80 4.41
CA ASN A 187 9.08 -8.66 3.78
C ASN A 187 9.76 -9.63 2.79
N LYS A 188 8.98 -10.22 1.88
CA LYS A 188 9.45 -11.20 0.89
C LYS A 188 9.40 -10.65 -0.54
N LEU A 189 9.50 -9.34 -0.72
CA LEU A 189 9.48 -8.72 -2.04
C LEU A 189 10.74 -9.08 -2.83
N GLU A 190 10.58 -9.80 -3.94
CA GLU A 190 11.70 -10.14 -4.81
C GLU A 190 11.91 -9.09 -5.91
N GLN A 191 10.84 -8.45 -6.37
CA GLN A 191 10.86 -7.43 -7.42
C GLN A 191 9.71 -6.43 -7.21
N ILE A 192 9.85 -5.21 -7.72
CA ILE A 192 8.77 -4.23 -7.77
C ILE A 192 8.46 -3.92 -9.24
N PRO A 193 7.27 -4.29 -9.76
CA PRO A 193 6.92 -4.04 -11.15
C PRO A 193 6.91 -2.56 -11.51
N LYS A 194 7.23 -2.25 -12.77
CA LYS A 194 7.33 -0.87 -13.27
C LYS A 194 6.07 -0.04 -13.03
N HIS A 195 4.88 -0.62 -13.21
CA HIS A 195 3.62 0.09 -13.00
C HIS A 195 3.36 0.43 -11.52
N VAL A 196 3.84 -0.41 -10.60
CA VAL A 196 3.77 -0.14 -9.16
C VAL A 196 4.72 1.00 -8.78
N LEU A 197 5.93 1.05 -9.35
CA LEU A 197 6.89 2.15 -9.13
C LEU A 197 6.29 3.52 -9.46
N VAL A 198 5.47 3.61 -10.51
CA VAL A 198 4.76 4.87 -10.85
C VAL A 198 3.86 5.33 -9.70
N GLN A 199 3.17 4.41 -9.04
CA GLN A 199 2.32 4.75 -7.90
C GLN A 199 3.12 5.07 -6.64
N LEU A 200 4.18 4.31 -6.36
CA LEU A 200 5.07 4.58 -5.21
C LEU A 200 5.73 5.96 -5.31
N SER A 201 5.96 6.48 -6.51
CA SER A 201 6.54 7.82 -6.74
C SER A 201 5.72 8.97 -6.15
N ALA A 202 4.43 8.73 -5.85
CA ALA A 202 3.54 9.71 -5.22
C ALA A 202 3.68 9.75 -3.69
N ILE A 203 4.31 8.74 -3.08
CA ILE A 203 4.46 8.58 -1.64
C ILE A 203 5.68 9.40 -1.18
N SER A 204 5.55 10.09 -0.04
CA SER A 204 6.62 10.99 0.45
C SER A 204 7.71 10.23 1.21
N ASP A 205 7.31 9.25 2.01
CA ASP A 205 8.20 8.46 2.86
C ASP A 205 8.04 6.97 2.58
N LEU A 206 9.12 6.35 2.10
CA LEU A 206 9.14 4.94 1.73
C LEU A 206 10.24 4.19 2.46
N TYR A 207 9.87 3.01 2.97
CA TYR A 207 10.80 2.03 3.50
C TYR A 207 10.60 0.70 2.78
N LEU A 208 11.59 0.32 1.98
CA LEU A 208 11.56 -0.86 1.09
C LEU A 208 12.67 -1.87 1.43
N GLY A 209 13.51 -1.53 2.40
CA GLY A 209 14.71 -2.26 2.76
C GLY A 209 14.49 -3.69 3.22
N LYS A 210 15.59 -4.44 3.31
CA LYS A 210 15.60 -5.79 3.90
C LYS A 210 14.58 -6.77 3.27
N ASN A 211 14.32 -6.59 1.98
CA ASN A 211 13.56 -7.54 1.15
C ASN A 211 14.53 -8.35 0.28
N PRO A 212 14.21 -9.62 -0.07
CA PRO A 212 15.09 -10.51 -0.83
C PRO A 212 15.09 -10.20 -2.34
N TYR A 213 15.47 -8.98 -2.71
CA TYR A 213 15.42 -8.55 -4.11
C TYR A 213 16.28 -9.43 -5.02
N VAL A 214 15.68 -9.89 -6.11
CA VAL A 214 16.36 -10.60 -7.20
C VAL A 214 16.96 -9.55 -8.14
N CYS A 215 18.26 -9.66 -8.38
CA CYS A 215 19.00 -8.73 -9.20
C CYS A 215 19.36 -9.35 -10.55
N ASN A 216 18.76 -8.83 -11.61
CA ASN A 216 18.93 -9.22 -13.00
C ASN A 216 18.67 -8.02 -13.93
N CYS A 217 18.55 -8.26 -15.24
CA CYS A 217 18.29 -7.21 -16.22
C CYS A 217 17.03 -6.37 -15.92
N ASN A 218 15.99 -6.96 -15.32
CA ASN A 218 14.75 -6.24 -14.99
C ASN A 218 14.93 -5.27 -13.82
N THR A 219 15.95 -5.48 -12.98
CA THR A 219 16.26 -4.64 -11.82
C THR A 219 16.79 -3.27 -12.22
N ILE A 220 17.27 -3.08 -13.46
CA ILE A 220 17.76 -1.78 -13.95
C ILE A 220 16.69 -0.69 -13.81
N THR A 221 15.43 -1.00 -14.15
CA THR A 221 14.33 -0.03 -14.00
C THR A 221 14.10 0.35 -12.54
N PHE A 222 14.17 -0.62 -11.63
CA PHE A 222 14.05 -0.36 -10.21
C PHE A 222 15.23 0.46 -9.68
N GLN A 223 16.46 0.13 -10.08
CA GLN A 223 17.67 0.89 -9.75
C GLN A 223 17.57 2.36 -10.18
N GLU A 224 17.20 2.62 -11.43
CA GLU A 224 17.02 3.99 -11.94
C GLU A 224 15.96 4.75 -11.13
N TRP A 225 14.89 4.06 -10.76
CA TRP A 225 13.85 4.62 -9.91
C TRP A 225 14.36 4.96 -8.50
N LEU A 226 15.17 4.09 -7.88
CA LEU A 226 15.81 4.34 -6.58
C LEU A 226 16.68 5.60 -6.61
N HIS A 227 17.48 5.78 -7.66
CA HIS A 227 18.33 6.98 -7.81
C HIS A 227 17.49 8.24 -7.91
N LYS A 228 16.46 8.21 -8.76
CA LYS A 228 15.57 9.35 -9.00
C LYS A 228 14.80 9.77 -7.75
N HIS A 229 14.38 8.81 -6.92
CA HIS A 229 13.55 9.05 -5.73
C HIS A 229 14.30 8.87 -4.41
N SER A 230 15.64 8.96 -4.42
CA SER A 230 16.50 8.75 -3.25
C SER A 230 16.14 9.58 -2.01
N LYS A 231 15.51 10.75 -2.17
CA LYS A 231 15.04 11.59 -1.05
C LYS A 231 13.77 11.06 -0.36
N GLN A 232 12.91 10.35 -1.10
CA GLN A 232 11.67 9.76 -0.58
C GLN A 232 11.94 8.44 0.16
N ILE A 233 13.02 7.76 -0.21
CA ILE A 233 13.36 6.43 0.30
C ILE A 233 14.28 6.58 1.51
N ARG A 234 13.73 6.34 2.69
CA ARG A 234 14.41 6.58 3.96
C ARG A 234 15.47 5.54 4.29
N ASP A 235 15.33 4.33 3.78
CA ASP A 235 16.18 3.18 4.07
C ASP A 235 16.93 2.65 2.83
N ILE A 236 17.24 3.53 1.87
CA ILE A 236 17.84 3.18 0.58
C ILE A 236 19.12 2.33 0.69
N SER A 237 19.92 2.53 1.74
CA SER A 237 21.14 1.76 2.02
C SER A 237 20.89 0.29 2.33
N SER A 238 19.68 -0.05 2.77
CA SER A 238 19.26 -1.42 3.11
C SER A 238 18.51 -2.13 1.97
N ILE A 239 18.30 -1.44 0.84
CA ILE A 239 17.75 -2.01 -0.40
C ILE A 239 18.90 -2.64 -1.19
N LYS A 240 19.07 -3.95 -1.00
CA LYS A 240 20.16 -4.73 -1.57
C LYS A 240 19.63 -6.03 -2.18
N CYS A 241 20.39 -6.59 -3.10
CA CYS A 241 20.13 -7.94 -3.59
C CYS A 241 20.37 -8.95 -2.46
N HIS A 242 19.71 -10.11 -2.51
CA HIS A 242 19.76 -11.13 -1.44
C HIS A 242 21.17 -11.47 -0.90
N LYS A 243 22.23 -11.40 -1.73
CA LYS A 243 23.63 -11.68 -1.33
C LYS A 243 24.65 -10.67 -1.88
N SER A 244 24.23 -9.46 -2.24
CA SER A 244 25.05 -8.50 -2.97
C SER A 244 24.97 -7.09 -2.36
N PRO A 245 25.81 -6.13 -2.81
CA PRO A 245 25.76 -4.74 -2.32
C PRO A 245 24.41 -4.06 -2.61
N PRO A 246 24.17 -2.84 -2.05
CA PRO A 246 22.96 -2.07 -2.30
C PRO A 246 22.68 -1.92 -3.80
N ILE A 247 21.41 -2.07 -4.21
CA ILE A 247 21.02 -2.06 -5.64
C ILE A 247 21.43 -0.74 -6.31
N SER A 248 21.37 0.37 -5.59
CA SER A 248 21.81 1.69 -6.07
C SER A 248 23.29 1.76 -6.43
N GLY A 249 24.15 0.89 -5.89
CA GLY A 249 25.59 0.90 -6.15
C GLY A 249 26.06 -0.03 -7.28
N ILE A 250 25.19 -0.90 -7.79
CA ILE A 250 25.60 -1.98 -8.70
C ILE A 250 25.76 -1.44 -10.14
N PRO A 251 26.89 -1.68 -10.83
CA PRO A 251 27.00 -1.35 -12.25
C PRO A 251 25.92 -2.03 -13.10
N LYS A 252 25.33 -1.31 -14.06
CA LYS A 252 24.29 -1.88 -14.94
C LYS A 252 24.76 -3.13 -15.71
N SER A 253 26.06 -3.21 -16.03
CA SER A 253 26.69 -4.37 -16.66
C SER A 253 26.72 -5.61 -15.77
N GLU A 254 26.70 -5.45 -14.44
CA GLU A 254 26.60 -6.58 -13.50
C GLU A 254 25.14 -7.01 -13.32
N LEU A 255 24.19 -6.08 -13.33
CA LEU A 255 22.76 -6.40 -13.32
C LEU A 255 22.32 -7.09 -14.61
N CYS A 256 22.84 -6.63 -15.75
CA CYS A 256 22.56 -7.16 -17.07
C CYS A 256 23.86 -7.36 -17.83
N PRO A 257 24.57 -8.48 -17.57
CA PRO A 257 25.72 -8.84 -18.37
C PRO A 257 25.27 -8.97 -19.82
N GLN A 258 25.85 -8.15 -20.69
CA GLN A 258 25.68 -8.36 -22.11
C GLN A 258 26.24 -9.76 -22.42
N PRO A 259 25.54 -10.57 -23.23
CA PRO A 259 26.11 -11.82 -23.68
C PRO A 259 27.43 -11.50 -24.37
N THR A 260 28.54 -11.87 -23.73
CA THR A 260 29.83 -11.95 -24.41
C THR A 260 29.75 -13.19 -25.28
N SER A 261 28.98 -13.14 -26.36
CA SER A 261 29.17 -14.11 -27.43
C SER A 261 30.57 -13.82 -27.99
N PRO A 262 31.51 -14.79 -28.00
CA PRO A 262 32.53 -14.74 -29.04
C PRO A 262 31.76 -14.70 -30.36
N ILE A 263 32.13 -13.81 -31.28
CA ILE A 263 31.54 -13.69 -32.61
C ILE A 263 31.22 -15.10 -33.11
N GLU A 264 29.94 -15.43 -33.31
CA GLU A 264 29.58 -16.80 -33.71
C GLU A 264 30.27 -17.11 -35.03
N TYR A 265 30.71 -18.35 -35.21
CA TYR A 265 31.36 -18.78 -36.45
C TYR A 265 30.54 -18.42 -37.70
N LEU A 266 29.21 -18.38 -37.56
CA LEU A 266 28.25 -17.98 -38.58
C LEU A 266 28.35 -16.50 -38.97
N ASP A 267 28.65 -15.61 -38.03
CA ASP A 267 28.85 -14.18 -38.29
C ASP A 267 30.16 -13.93 -39.05
N ILE A 268 31.22 -14.66 -38.69
CA ILE A 268 32.49 -14.62 -39.43
C ILE A 268 32.31 -15.19 -40.84
N LEU A 269 31.63 -16.34 -40.95
CA LEU A 269 31.35 -17.00 -42.24
C LEU A 269 30.51 -16.10 -43.16
N SER A 270 29.48 -15.44 -42.61
CA SER A 270 28.64 -14.51 -43.37
C SER A 270 29.43 -13.27 -43.83
N GLY A 271 30.34 -12.76 -42.98
CA GLY A 271 31.26 -11.69 -43.34
C GLY A 271 32.22 -12.07 -44.48
N ILE A 272 32.80 -13.27 -44.44
CA ILE A 272 33.66 -13.80 -45.51
C ILE A 272 32.86 -13.97 -46.81
N LEU A 273 31.65 -14.52 -46.75
CA LEU A 273 30.80 -14.73 -47.92
C LEU A 273 30.39 -13.40 -48.55
N ALA A 274 30.06 -12.39 -47.74
CA ALA A 274 29.75 -11.04 -48.21
C ALA A 274 30.96 -10.38 -48.90
N PHE A 275 32.16 -10.55 -48.34
CA PHE A 275 33.37 -10.05 -48.96
C PHE A 275 33.67 -10.74 -50.31
N LEU A 276 33.56 -12.07 -50.38
CA LEU A 276 33.80 -12.82 -51.61
C LEU A 276 32.78 -12.47 -52.71
N THR A 277 31.50 -12.35 -52.35
CA THR A 277 30.45 -11.94 -53.30
C THR A 277 30.72 -10.53 -53.83
N PHE A 278 31.10 -9.57 -52.97
CA PHE A 278 31.47 -8.22 -53.39
C PHE A 278 32.69 -8.22 -54.32
N ALA A 279 33.73 -9.01 -54.01
CA ALA A 279 34.92 -9.14 -54.86
C ALA A 279 34.58 -9.73 -56.24
N ILE A 280 33.72 -10.75 -56.29
CA ILE A 280 33.24 -11.33 -57.55
C ILE A 280 32.46 -10.30 -58.37
N LEU A 281 31.54 -9.56 -57.73
CA LEU A 281 30.77 -8.51 -58.40
C LEU A 281 31.67 -7.40 -58.96
N LEU A 282 32.64 -6.92 -58.17
CA LEU A 282 33.63 -5.94 -58.63
C LEU A 282 34.44 -6.46 -59.81
N LYS A 283 34.86 -7.72 -59.77
CA LYS A 283 35.60 -8.35 -60.87
C LYS A 283 34.74 -8.47 -62.12
N LEU A 284 33.47 -8.84 -61.97
CA LEU A 284 32.51 -8.96 -63.07
C LEU A 284 32.23 -7.60 -63.71
N ILE A 285 32.10 -6.54 -62.91
CA ILE A 285 31.99 -5.14 -63.38
C ILE A 285 33.26 -4.72 -64.13
N TYR A 286 34.44 -5.02 -63.57
CA TYR A 286 35.72 -4.71 -64.20
C TYR A 286 35.87 -5.40 -65.57
N ASP A 287 35.57 -6.70 -65.63
CA ASP A 287 35.68 -7.49 -66.87
C ASP A 287 34.66 -7.03 -67.92
N TRP A 288 33.42 -6.72 -67.49
CA TRP A 288 32.40 -6.12 -68.36
C TRP A 288 32.87 -4.78 -68.95
N PHE A 289 33.46 -3.91 -68.11
CA PHE A 289 33.97 -2.61 -68.57
C PHE A 289 35.16 -2.77 -69.53
N TRP A 290 36.08 -3.68 -69.22
CA TRP A 290 37.24 -3.98 -70.06
C TRP A 290 36.83 -4.53 -71.43
N GLN A 291 35.87 -5.46 -71.46
CA GLN A 291 35.33 -6.02 -72.71
C GLN A 291 34.64 -4.93 -73.54
N ARG A 292 33.85 -4.05 -72.91
CA ARG A 292 33.19 -2.93 -73.59
C ARG A 292 34.18 -1.95 -74.22
N ARG A 293 35.36 -1.74 -73.61
CA ARG A 293 36.40 -0.86 -74.17
C ARG A 293 37.28 -1.51 -75.24
N THR A 294 37.63 -2.79 -75.08
CA THR A 294 38.69 -3.43 -75.89
C THR A 294 38.18 -4.44 -76.92
N GLY A 295 36.92 -4.89 -76.81
CA GLY A 295 36.33 -5.92 -77.66
C GLY A 295 36.92 -7.33 -77.47
N LYS A 296 37.91 -7.50 -76.57
CA LYS A 296 38.56 -8.79 -76.29
C LYS A 296 37.86 -9.47 -75.10
N LEU A 297 37.63 -10.78 -75.20
CA LEU A 297 37.07 -11.55 -74.09
C LEU A 297 38.06 -11.61 -72.90
N PRO A 298 37.54 -11.61 -71.64
CA PRO A 298 38.32 -11.88 -70.45
C PRO A 298 39.06 -13.22 -70.54
N GLN A 299 40.24 -13.33 -69.91
CA GLN A 299 41.10 -14.51 -70.01
C GLN A 299 40.41 -15.82 -69.59
N PHE A 300 39.46 -15.78 -68.65
CA PHE A 300 38.70 -16.95 -68.21
C PHE A 300 37.91 -17.65 -69.35
N PHE A 301 37.48 -16.90 -70.36
CA PHE A 301 36.74 -17.44 -71.51
C PHE A 301 37.63 -17.84 -72.69
N LYS A 302 38.96 -17.68 -72.56
CA LYS A 302 39.90 -18.17 -73.56
C LYS A 302 40.06 -19.68 -73.36
N ILE A 303 39.28 -20.45 -74.10
CA ILE A 303 39.47 -21.91 -74.19
C ILE A 303 40.83 -22.13 -74.87
N ASN A 304 41.78 -22.73 -74.15
CA ASN A 304 43.06 -23.13 -74.71
C ASN A 304 42.79 -24.08 -75.87
N ARG A 305 43.19 -23.69 -77.08
CA ARG A 305 43.13 -24.50 -78.29
C ARG A 305 44.53 -24.96 -78.64
#